data_AF-A0A7S9D057-F1
#
_entry.id   AF-A0A7S9D057-F1
#
_cell.length_a   1.000
_cell.length_b   1.000
_cell.length_c   1.000
_cell.angle_alpha   90.00
_cell.angle_beta   90.00
_cell.angle_gamma   90.00
#
_symmetry.space_group_name_H-M   'P 1'
#
loop_
_entity.id
_entity.type
_entity.pdbx_description
1 polymer ?
#
loop_
_entity_poly.entity_id
_entity_poly.type
_entity_poly.pdbx_seq_one_letter_code
_entity_poly.pdbx_strand_id
1 'polypeptide(L)'
;MNAAYLPAIAALAGSAIGGLTSFASAWLTQYHQDRANRLSGEKARRQELYKQFIDEASKLYADALVHDKAEISALVSVYALVSRMRVVSSPAVIEKAEAVILLILDTYSIPNKTFSDLRDLMSSHADNPLRAFGEECRVELHALNDR
;
A
#
# COMPACT_ATOMS: atom_id res chain seq x y z
N MET A 1 66.59 16.37 -18.59
CA MET A 1 65.53 15.67 -17.83
C MET A 1 64.25 15.75 -18.65
N ASN A 2 63.69 14.61 -19.07
CA ASN A 2 62.73 14.52 -20.17
C ASN A 2 61.34 15.03 -19.80
N ALA A 3 60.83 15.98 -20.59
CA ALA A 3 59.51 16.61 -20.52
C ALA A 3 58.31 15.64 -20.66
N ALA A 4 58.55 14.33 -20.79
CA ALA A 4 57.56 13.28 -20.93
C ALA A 4 57.08 12.67 -19.59
N TYR A 5 57.79 12.88 -18.48
CA TYR A 5 57.40 12.34 -17.17
C TYR A 5 56.32 13.19 -16.47
N LEU A 6 56.33 14.50 -16.65
CA LEU A 6 55.32 15.42 -16.09
C LEU A 6 53.90 15.17 -16.65
N PRO A 7 53.71 14.95 -17.97
CA PRO A 7 52.40 14.60 -18.53
C PRO A 7 51.89 13.23 -18.10
N ALA A 8 52.77 12.23 -17.97
CA ALA A 8 52.38 10.86 -17.62
C ALA A 8 51.86 10.75 -16.17
N ILE A 9 52.51 11.43 -15.22
CA ILE A 9 52.06 11.47 -13.83
C ILE A 9 50.78 12.31 -13.69
N ALA A 10 50.65 13.40 -14.45
CA ALA A 10 49.41 14.19 -14.49
C ALA A 10 48.21 13.39 -15.06
N ALA A 11 48.43 12.57 -16.09
CA ALA A 11 47.40 11.70 -16.66
C ALA A 11 46.96 10.59 -15.69
N LEU A 12 47.90 9.98 -14.96
CA LEU A 12 47.60 8.99 -13.91
C LEU A 12 46.91 9.62 -12.68
N ALA A 13 47.29 10.85 -12.30
CA ALA A 13 46.61 11.58 -11.24
C ALA A 13 45.16 11.95 -11.65
N GLY A 14 44.95 12.35 -12.91
CA GLY A 14 43.63 12.62 -13.46
C GLY A 14 42.73 11.38 -13.51
N SER A 15 43.27 10.21 -13.85
CA SER A 15 42.49 8.96 -13.89
C SER A 15 42.19 8.41 -12.50
N ALA A 16 43.11 8.55 -11.53
CA ALA A 16 42.88 8.14 -10.14
C ALA A 16 41.78 8.98 -9.48
N ILE A 17 41.82 10.31 -9.64
CA ILE A 17 40.81 11.23 -9.09
C ILE A 17 39.46 11.04 -9.84
N GLY A 18 39.48 10.86 -11.16
CA GLY A 18 38.29 10.57 -11.96
C GLY A 18 37.65 9.22 -11.63
N GLY A 19 38.46 8.19 -11.35
CA GLY A 19 38.02 6.86 -10.93
C GLY A 19 37.38 6.86 -9.54
N LEU A 20 37.98 7.55 -8.57
CA LEU A 20 37.41 7.71 -7.22
C LEU A 20 36.11 8.51 -7.23
N THR A 21 36.03 9.57 -8.04
CA THR A 21 34.81 10.36 -8.20
C THR A 21 33.69 9.54 -8.85
N SER A 22 34.01 8.74 -9.88
CA SER A 22 33.05 7.86 -10.55
C SER A 22 32.55 6.75 -9.62
N PHE A 23 33.44 6.16 -8.83
CA PHE A 23 33.08 5.15 -7.83
C PHE A 23 32.20 5.75 -6.72
N ALA A 24 32.55 6.91 -6.17
CA ALA A 24 31.74 7.61 -5.17
C ALA A 24 30.35 8.00 -5.72
N SER A 25 30.29 8.47 -6.97
CA SER A 25 29.04 8.83 -7.64
C SER A 25 28.18 7.59 -7.90
N ALA A 26 28.78 6.49 -8.35
CA ALA A 26 28.10 5.22 -8.56
C ALA A 26 27.56 4.65 -7.25
N TRP A 27 28.36 4.66 -6.17
CA TRP A 27 27.93 4.20 -4.85
C TRP A 27 26.79 5.04 -4.28
N LEU A 28 26.90 6.37 -4.36
CA LEU A 28 25.85 7.30 -3.92
C LEU A 28 24.56 7.08 -4.73
N THR A 29 24.68 7.00 -6.06
CA THR A 29 23.54 6.78 -6.96
C THR A 29 22.89 5.42 -6.70
N GLN A 30 23.68 4.36 -6.59
CA GLN A 30 23.20 3.00 -6.35
C GLN A 30 22.53 2.88 -4.98
N TYR A 31 23.08 3.51 -3.94
CA TYR A 31 22.46 3.55 -2.62
C TYR A 31 21.11 4.27 -2.62
N HIS A 32 21.00 5.41 -3.31
CA HIS A 32 19.72 6.11 -3.48
C HIS A 32 18.72 5.31 -4.34
N GLN A 33 19.19 4.66 -5.40
CA GLN A 33 18.35 3.87 -6.30
C GLN A 33 17.80 2.62 -5.61
N ASP A 34 18.62 1.91 -4.84
CA ASP A 34 18.22 0.71 -4.10
C ASP A 34 17.20 1.03 -3.00
N ARG A 35 17.38 2.15 -2.28
CA ARG A 35 16.40 2.61 -1.29
C ARG A 35 15.07 2.99 -1.94
N ALA A 36 15.10 3.74 -3.03
CA ALA A 36 13.90 4.13 -3.76
C ALA A 36 13.14 2.90 -4.33
N ASN A 37 13.87 1.91 -4.85
CA ASN A 37 13.29 0.67 -5.37
C ASN A 37 12.66 -0.20 -4.26
N ARG A 38 13.27 -0.25 -3.06
CA ARG A 38 12.69 -0.98 -1.92
C ARG A 38 11.40 -0.32 -1.42
N LEU A 39 11.41 1.01 -1.27
CA LEU A 39 10.22 1.76 -0.82
C LEU A 39 9.08 1.67 -1.85
N SER A 40 9.39 1.75 -3.15
CA SER A 40 8.37 1.60 -4.20
C SER A 40 7.80 0.17 -4.21
N GLY A 41 8.62 -0.85 -3.99
CA GLY A 41 8.18 -2.24 -3.86
C GLY A 41 7.27 -2.48 -2.65
N GLU A 42 7.64 -1.95 -1.48
CA GLU A 42 6.81 -2.02 -0.27
C GLU A 42 5.46 -1.32 -0.46
N LYS A 43 5.49 -0.13 -1.06
CA LYS A 43 4.29 0.64 -1.39
C LYS A 43 3.39 -0.12 -2.36
N ALA A 44 3.93 -0.62 -3.46
CA ALA A 44 3.18 -1.38 -4.47
C ALA A 44 2.53 -2.64 -3.87
N ARG A 45 3.26 -3.35 -3.00
CA ARG A 45 2.72 -4.54 -2.31
C ARG A 45 1.52 -4.20 -1.43
N ARG A 46 1.59 -3.10 -0.67
CA ARG A 46 0.47 -2.65 0.17
C ARG A 46 -0.71 -2.16 -0.66
N GLN A 47 -0.45 -1.36 -1.70
CA GLN A 47 -1.49 -0.89 -2.63
C GLN A 47 -2.27 -2.05 -3.25
N GLU A 48 -1.59 -3.11 -3.66
CA GLU A 48 -2.27 -4.29 -4.23
C GLU A 48 -3.16 -5.00 -3.21
N LEU A 49 -2.70 -5.16 -1.96
CA LEU A 49 -3.54 -5.73 -0.89
C LEU A 49 -4.76 -4.85 -0.59
N TYR A 50 -4.59 -3.53 -0.55
CA TYR A 50 -5.68 -2.59 -0.29
C TYR A 50 -6.71 -2.60 -1.40
N LYS A 51 -6.26 -2.66 -2.66
CA LYS A 51 -7.15 -2.80 -3.81
C LYS A 51 -7.96 -4.10 -3.74
N GLN A 52 -7.29 -5.23 -3.52
CA GLN A 52 -7.95 -6.54 -3.40
C GLN A 52 -8.99 -6.54 -2.28
N PHE A 53 -8.64 -6.00 -1.11
CA PHE A 53 -9.56 -5.92 0.02
C PHE A 53 -10.78 -5.04 -0.29
N ILE A 54 -10.58 -3.85 -0.86
CA ILE A 54 -11.69 -2.96 -1.24
C ILE A 54 -12.61 -3.65 -2.24
N ASP A 55 -12.07 -4.30 -3.27
CA ASP A 55 -12.85 -4.97 -4.31
C ASP A 55 -13.70 -6.11 -3.73
N GLU A 56 -13.11 -6.97 -2.89
CA GLU A 56 -13.82 -8.12 -2.30
C GLU A 56 -14.82 -7.67 -1.22
N ALA A 57 -14.41 -6.80 -0.31
CA ALA A 57 -15.26 -6.32 0.78
C ALA A 57 -16.45 -5.50 0.25
N SER A 58 -16.26 -4.66 -0.78
CA SER A 58 -17.35 -3.88 -1.35
C SER A 58 -18.40 -4.76 -2.04
N LYS A 59 -17.96 -5.83 -2.73
CA LYS A 59 -18.88 -6.81 -3.33
C LYS A 59 -19.67 -7.55 -2.26
N LEU A 60 -18.99 -7.98 -1.20
CA LEU A 60 -19.63 -8.72 -0.12
C LEU A 60 -20.58 -7.84 0.70
N TYR A 61 -20.24 -6.56 0.89
CA TYR A 61 -21.14 -5.58 1.49
C TYR A 61 -22.38 -5.34 0.61
N ALA A 62 -22.19 -5.16 -0.69
CA ALA A 62 -23.32 -4.99 -1.61
C ALA A 62 -24.24 -6.23 -1.63
N ASP A 63 -23.66 -7.42 -1.57
CA ASP A 63 -24.39 -8.68 -1.47
C ASP A 63 -25.21 -8.75 -0.17
N ALA A 64 -24.58 -8.44 0.98
CA ALA A 64 -25.24 -8.42 2.28
C ALA A 64 -26.44 -7.46 2.36
N LEU A 65 -26.45 -6.39 1.56
CA LEU A 65 -27.57 -5.45 1.54
C LEU A 65 -28.84 -6.05 0.91
N VAL A 66 -28.71 -7.07 0.06
CA VAL A 66 -29.84 -7.63 -0.70
C VAL A 66 -30.07 -9.12 -0.45
N HIS A 67 -29.14 -9.79 0.24
CA HIS A 67 -29.20 -11.21 0.59
C HIS A 67 -28.91 -11.42 2.08
N ASP A 68 -29.52 -12.45 2.66
CA ASP A 68 -29.45 -12.81 4.08
C ASP A 68 -28.49 -13.99 4.35
N LYS A 69 -27.77 -14.45 3.33
CA LYS A 69 -26.87 -15.61 3.40
C LYS A 69 -25.52 -15.27 2.82
N ALA A 70 -24.52 -15.18 3.70
CA ALA A 70 -23.14 -15.02 3.28
C ALA A 70 -22.56 -16.33 2.75
N GLU A 71 -21.82 -16.25 1.64
CA GLU A 71 -20.91 -17.31 1.27
C GLU A 71 -19.71 -17.32 2.23
N ILE A 72 -19.57 -18.39 3.02
CA ILE A 72 -18.49 -18.54 4.01
C ILE A 72 -17.10 -18.41 3.35
N SER A 73 -16.94 -18.93 2.13
CA SER A 73 -15.72 -18.80 1.34
C SER A 73 -15.33 -17.35 1.06
N ALA A 74 -16.31 -16.49 0.77
CA ALA A 74 -16.07 -15.07 0.51
C ALA A 74 -15.65 -14.34 1.79
N LEU A 75 -16.30 -14.62 2.94
CA LEU A 75 -15.89 -14.08 4.24
C LEU A 75 -14.47 -14.50 4.63
N VAL A 76 -14.12 -15.76 4.40
CA VAL A 76 -12.76 -16.28 4.65
C VAL A 76 -11.73 -15.58 3.74
N SER A 77 -12.08 -15.29 2.47
CA SER A 77 -11.19 -14.58 1.55
C SER A 77 -10.85 -13.17 2.05
N VAL A 78 -11.87 -12.41 2.47
CA VAL A 78 -11.69 -11.06 3.04
C VAL A 78 -10.86 -11.12 4.34
N TYR A 79 -11.10 -12.11 5.21
CA TYR A 79 -10.29 -12.32 6.41
C TYR A 79 -8.83 -12.69 6.10
N ALA A 80 -8.59 -13.48 5.06
CA ALA A 80 -7.25 -13.83 4.60
C ALA A 80 -6.50 -12.60 4.09
N LEU A 81 -7.18 -11.66 3.43
CA LEU A 81 -6.60 -10.38 3.02
C LEU A 81 -6.19 -9.55 4.24
N VAL A 82 -7.02 -9.46 5.28
CA VAL A 82 -6.63 -8.81 6.55
C VAL A 82 -5.42 -9.47 7.17
N SER A 83 -5.37 -10.80 7.19
CA SER A 83 -4.23 -11.55 7.71
C SER A 83 -2.93 -11.27 6.92
N ARG A 84 -3.02 -11.10 5.60
CA ARG A 84 -1.89 -10.70 4.75
C ARG A 84 -1.47 -9.25 5.01
N MET A 85 -2.44 -8.35 5.20
CA MET A 85 -2.17 -6.96 5.57
C MET A 85 -1.47 -6.87 6.93
N ARG A 86 -1.83 -7.67 7.93
CA ARG A 86 -1.18 -7.67 9.27
C ARG A 86 0.34 -7.84 9.23
N VAL A 87 0.85 -8.50 8.19
CA VAL A 87 2.30 -8.72 8.00
C VAL A 87 3.02 -7.47 7.52
N VAL A 88 2.33 -6.60 6.76
CA VAL A 88 2.98 -5.51 6.02
C VAL A 88 2.43 -4.13 6.34
N SER A 89 1.24 -4.01 6.91
CA SER A 89 0.49 -2.78 7.13
C SER A 89 0.48 -2.38 8.61
N SER A 90 0.11 -1.12 8.87
CA SER A 90 0.04 -0.52 10.19
C SER A 90 -1.16 -1.06 10.98
N PRO A 91 -1.08 -1.06 12.33
CA PRO A 91 -2.22 -1.46 13.17
C PRO A 91 -3.50 -0.67 12.89
N ALA A 92 -3.40 0.62 12.54
CA ALA A 92 -4.54 1.46 12.21
C ALA A 92 -5.29 0.98 10.95
N VAL A 93 -4.56 0.56 9.91
CA VAL A 93 -5.15 -0.03 8.70
C VAL A 93 -5.89 -1.33 9.03
N ILE A 94 -5.29 -2.17 9.89
CA ILE A 94 -5.90 -3.45 10.30
C ILE A 94 -7.18 -3.23 11.09
N GLU A 95 -7.19 -2.29 12.03
CA GLU A 95 -8.37 -1.94 12.83
C GLU A 95 -9.54 -1.54 11.93
N LYS A 96 -9.31 -0.70 10.92
CA LYS A 96 -10.38 -0.28 9.99
C LYS A 96 -10.80 -1.40 9.05
N ALA A 97 -9.89 -2.29 8.66
CA ALA A 97 -10.25 -3.47 7.86
C ALA A 97 -11.16 -4.43 8.64
N GLU A 98 -10.90 -4.62 9.94
CA GLU A 98 -11.75 -5.44 10.80
C GLU A 98 -13.13 -4.83 11.03
N ALA A 99 -13.20 -3.50 11.18
CA ALA A 99 -14.47 -2.79 11.24
C ALA A 99 -15.32 -2.98 9.97
N VAL A 100 -14.69 -3.08 8.79
CA VAL A 100 -15.37 -3.41 7.53
C VAL A 100 -15.93 -4.83 7.55
N ILE A 101 -15.18 -5.81 8.04
CA ILE A 101 -15.67 -7.20 8.15
C ILE A 101 -16.88 -7.27 9.08
N LEU A 102 -16.82 -6.58 10.22
CA LEU A 102 -17.93 -6.54 11.17
C LEU A 102 -19.18 -5.89 10.55
N LEU A 103 -19.02 -4.76 9.84
CA LEU A 103 -20.11 -4.14 9.09
C LEU A 103 -20.79 -5.13 8.13
N ILE A 104 -20.01 -5.90 7.38
CA ILE A 104 -20.55 -6.89 6.43
C ILE A 104 -21.35 -7.97 7.18
N LEU A 105 -20.80 -8.53 8.26
CA LEU A 105 -21.46 -9.55 9.07
C LEU A 105 -22.75 -9.04 9.71
N ASP A 106 -22.72 -7.83 10.25
CA ASP A 106 -23.89 -7.17 10.83
C ASP A 106 -24.96 -6.91 9.76
N THR A 107 -24.55 -6.59 8.53
CA THR A 107 -25.46 -6.35 7.40
C THR A 107 -26.19 -7.63 6.98
N TYR A 108 -25.52 -8.78 6.97
CA TYR A 108 -26.19 -10.08 6.74
C TYR A 108 -27.18 -10.45 7.86
N SER A 109 -27.05 -9.84 9.04
CA SER A 109 -27.88 -10.15 10.21
C SER A 109 -29.16 -9.30 10.29
N ILE A 110 -29.33 -8.32 9.40
CA ILE A 110 -30.50 -7.44 9.31
C ILE A 110 -31.34 -7.75 8.06
N PRO A 111 -32.62 -7.35 8.02
CA PRO A 111 -33.45 -7.55 6.83
C PRO A 111 -32.88 -6.87 5.58
N ASN A 112 -33.04 -7.53 4.43
CA ASN A 112 -32.61 -7.03 3.12
C ASN A 112 -33.16 -5.61 2.87
N LYS A 113 -32.29 -4.75 2.36
CA LYS A 113 -32.58 -3.34 2.11
C LYS A 113 -33.21 -3.13 0.75
N THR A 114 -34.13 -2.18 0.70
CA THR A 114 -34.75 -1.70 -0.54
C THR A 114 -33.88 -0.64 -1.21
N PHE A 115 -34.18 -0.29 -2.46
CA PHE A 115 -33.50 0.80 -3.16
C PHE A 115 -33.63 2.16 -2.45
N SER A 116 -34.74 2.40 -1.74
CA SER A 116 -34.92 3.62 -0.95
C SER A 116 -33.94 3.64 0.22
N ASP A 117 -33.81 2.52 0.93
CA ASP A 117 -32.87 2.39 2.05
C ASP A 117 -31.41 2.56 1.60
N LEU A 118 -31.08 2.10 0.38
CA LEU A 118 -29.75 2.32 -0.22
C LEU A 118 -29.45 3.80 -0.46
N ARG A 119 -30.44 4.57 -0.94
CA ARG A 119 -30.27 6.02 -1.15
C ARG A 119 -30.01 6.73 0.17
N ASP A 120 -30.72 6.36 1.23
CA ASP A 120 -30.55 6.93 2.55
C ASP A 120 -29.17 6.58 3.13
N LEU A 121 -28.72 5.33 2.96
CA LEU A 121 -27.36 4.89 3.32
C LEU A 121 -26.27 5.68 2.60
N MET A 122 -26.39 5.88 1.29
CA MET A 122 -25.41 6.66 0.53
C MET A 122 -25.44 8.15 0.86
N SER A 123 -26.59 8.66 1.27
CA SER A 123 -26.75 10.06 1.68
C SER A 123 -26.27 10.28 3.12
N SER A 124 -26.36 9.25 3.96
CA SER A 124 -25.84 9.28 5.32
C SER A 124 -24.32 9.24 5.30
N HIS A 125 -23.68 10.33 5.72
CA HIS A 125 -22.22 10.46 5.78
C HIS A 125 -21.60 9.78 7.02
N ALA A 126 -22.45 9.22 7.89
CA ALA A 126 -22.07 8.66 9.18
C ALA A 126 -21.34 7.32 9.00
N ASP A 127 -20.18 7.21 9.66
CA ASP A 127 -19.48 5.97 10.00
C ASP A 127 -19.56 4.87 8.95
N ASN A 128 -18.92 5.12 7.79
CA ASN A 128 -18.69 4.10 6.77
C ASN A 128 -17.27 3.51 6.95
N PRO A 129 -17.13 2.31 7.56
CA PRO A 129 -15.87 1.60 7.69
C PRO A 129 -15.03 1.49 6.42
N LEU A 130 -15.64 1.34 5.24
CA LEU A 130 -14.89 1.26 3.97
C LEU A 130 -14.19 2.58 3.65
N ARG A 131 -14.86 3.71 3.94
CA ARG A 131 -14.26 5.04 3.80
C ARG A 131 -13.14 5.25 4.82
N ALA A 132 -13.36 4.88 6.08
CA ALA A 132 -12.35 4.98 7.13
C ALA A 132 -11.10 4.13 6.81
N PHE A 133 -11.29 2.91 6.30
CA PHE A 133 -10.21 2.06 5.81
C PHE A 133 -9.42 2.73 4.68
N GLY A 134 -10.10 3.28 3.68
CA GLY A 134 -9.46 3.99 2.58
C GLY A 134 -8.60 5.18 3.03
N GLU A 135 -9.06 5.95 4.01
CA GLU A 135 -8.28 7.07 4.57
C GLU A 135 -7.04 6.60 5.33
N GLU A 136 -7.14 5.56 6.15
CA GLU A 136 -5.96 5.01 6.86
C GLU A 136 -4.93 4.43 5.88
N CYS A 137 -5.41 3.75 4.83
CA CYS A 137 -4.55 3.29 3.73
C CYS A 137 -3.83 4.46 3.06
N ARG A 138 -4.54 5.57 2.80
CA ARG A 138 -3.97 6.77 2.20
C ARG A 138 -2.91 7.40 3.10
N VAL A 139 -3.20 7.58 4.39
CA VAL A 139 -2.25 8.09 5.39
C VAL A 139 -0.98 7.25 5.41
N GLU A 140 -1.12 5.92 5.44
CA GLU A 140 0.01 5.03 5.49
C GLU A 140 0.87 5.06 4.22
N LEU A 141 0.23 5.09 3.04
CA LEU A 141 0.94 5.19 1.76
C LEU A 141 1.66 6.53 1.58
N HIS A 142 1.12 7.63 2.15
CA HIS A 142 1.83 8.91 2.19
C HIS A 142 3.03 8.86 3.14
N ALA A 143 2.87 8.26 4.32
CA ALA A 143 3.96 8.11 5.30
C ALA A 143 5.15 7.27 4.76
N LEU A 144 4.93 6.42 3.75
CA LEU A 144 6.01 5.71 3.04
C LEU A 144 6.76 6.58 2.03
N ASN A 145 6.13 7.62 1.48
CA ASN A 145 6.78 8.55 0.55
C ASN A 145 7.70 9.55 1.27
N ASP A 146 7.42 9.83 2.55
CA ASP A 146 8.16 10.82 3.35
C ASP A 146 9.41 10.22 4.07
N ARG A 147 9.74 8.94 3.80
CA ARG A 147 10.87 8.19 4.39
C ARG A 147 12.06 8.08 3.46
#